data_AF-A0A0K2RUL6-F1
#
_entry.id   AF-A0A0K2RUL6-F1
#
_cell.length_a   1.000
_cell.length_b   1.000
_cell.length_c   1.000
_cell.angle_alpha   90.00
_cell.angle_beta   90.00
_cell.angle_gamma   90.00
#
_symmetry.space_group_name_H-M   'P 1'
#
loop_
_entity.id
_entity.type
_entity.pdbx_description
1 polymer ?
#
loop_
_entity_poly.entity_id
_entity_poly.type
_entity_poly.pdbx_seq_one_letter_code
_entity_poly.pdbx_strand_id
1 'polypeptide(L)'
;MDLAPSTMKELKDTLWKAADKLRGSMDASQYKDVILGLVFLKYVSDAFEERRGQIQAELEADGLNEEQIAQLIDDVDEYTGRGVFWVSERARWNYLAENAKGLPAMDGAGPSRSVCSSMRRWT
;
A
#
# COMPACT_ATOMS: atom_id res chain seq x y z
N MET A 1 22.18 -13.10 -22.64
CA MET A 1 22.69 -14.09 -21.65
C MET A 1 22.77 -13.35 -20.33
N ASP A 2 21.62 -13.22 -19.67
CA ASP A 2 21.45 -12.54 -18.40
C ASP A 2 22.18 -13.31 -17.29
N LEU A 3 23.24 -12.69 -16.76
CA LEU A 3 24.00 -13.24 -15.65
C LEU A 3 23.23 -13.00 -14.35
N ALA A 4 22.58 -14.05 -13.85
CA ALA A 4 22.07 -14.06 -12.48
C ALA A 4 23.23 -13.78 -11.49
N PRO A 5 23.06 -12.90 -10.48
CA PRO A 5 24.11 -12.59 -9.52
C PRO A 5 24.45 -13.85 -8.71
N SER A 6 25.62 -14.41 -8.95
CA SER A 6 26.04 -15.73 -8.48
C SER A 6 26.66 -15.75 -7.09
N THR A 7 26.73 -14.61 -6.38
CA THR A 7 27.22 -14.56 -5.00
C THR A 7 26.41 -13.61 -4.12
N MET A 8 26.24 -13.98 -2.84
CA MET A 8 25.53 -13.20 -1.81
C MET A 8 26.03 -11.74 -1.69
N LYS A 9 27.30 -11.52 -2.03
CA LYS A 9 27.94 -10.20 -2.03
C LYS A 9 27.44 -9.33 -3.18
N GLU A 10 27.42 -9.83 -4.40
CA GLU A 10 26.92 -9.11 -5.57
C GLU A 10 25.41 -8.78 -5.45
N LEU A 11 24.63 -9.70 -4.86
CA LEU A 11 23.22 -9.45 -4.57
C LEU A 11 23.05 -8.30 -3.56
N LYS A 12 23.81 -8.33 -2.45
CA LYS A 12 23.82 -7.26 -1.45
C LYS A 12 24.26 -5.93 -2.05
N ASP A 13 25.33 -5.92 -2.83
CA ASP A 13 25.86 -4.70 -3.44
C ASP A 13 24.88 -4.09 -4.46
N THR A 14 24.17 -4.94 -5.22
CA THR A 14 23.12 -4.50 -6.15
C THR A 14 21.92 -3.94 -5.40
N LEU A 15 21.47 -4.61 -4.34
CA LEU A 15 20.39 -4.13 -3.47
C LEU A 15 20.76 -2.81 -2.78
N TRP A 16 21.99 -2.69 -2.30
CA TRP A 16 22.48 -1.50 -1.62
C TRP A 16 22.57 -0.32 -2.60
N LYS A 17 23.07 -0.53 -3.82
CA LYS A 17 23.07 0.50 -4.88
C LYS A 17 21.67 0.91 -5.32
N ALA A 18 20.74 -0.04 -5.44
CA ALA A 18 19.36 0.26 -5.77
C ALA A 18 18.68 1.07 -4.66
N ALA A 19 18.89 0.69 -3.39
CA ALA A 19 18.41 1.42 -2.24
C ALA A 19 19.01 2.83 -2.14
N ASP A 20 20.31 2.99 -2.42
CA ASP A 20 21.00 4.27 -2.38
C ASP A 20 20.50 5.22 -3.49
N LYS A 21 20.19 4.68 -4.67
CA LYS A 21 19.59 5.42 -5.79
C LYS A 21 18.15 5.85 -5.49
N LEU A 22 17.38 5.03 -4.78
CA LEU A 22 16.02 5.35 -4.33
C LEU A 22 16.01 6.37 -3.19
N ARG A 23 17.02 6.34 -2.31
CA ARG A 23 17.19 7.28 -1.19
C ARG A 23 17.52 8.70 -1.65
N GLY A 24 18.15 8.87 -2.81
CA GLY A 24 18.54 10.18 -3.31
C GLY A 24 19.41 10.94 -2.29
N SER A 25 19.08 12.21 -2.03
CA SER A 25 19.79 13.07 -1.06
C SER A 25 19.07 13.20 0.29
N MET A 26 18.29 12.20 0.73
CA MET A 26 17.61 12.25 2.03
C MET A 26 18.57 12.07 3.21
N ASP A 27 18.42 12.92 4.21
CA ASP A 27 19.12 12.80 5.49
C ASP A 27 18.77 11.47 6.18
N ALA A 28 19.70 10.92 6.96
CA ALA A 28 19.53 9.64 7.65
C ALA A 28 18.28 9.60 8.54
N SER A 29 17.88 10.75 9.12
CA SER A 29 16.64 10.86 9.91
C SER A 29 15.39 10.63 9.04
N GLN A 30 15.36 11.21 7.84
CA GLN A 30 14.22 11.07 6.94
C GLN A 30 14.13 9.67 6.32
N TYR A 31 15.27 9.02 6.08
CA TYR A 31 15.32 7.64 5.59
C TYR A 31 14.69 6.67 6.59
N LYS A 32 14.96 6.82 7.89
CA LYS A 32 14.34 6.01 8.95
C LYS A 32 12.81 6.11 8.92
N ASP A 33 12.27 7.32 8.80
CA ASP A 33 10.82 7.54 8.82
C ASP A 33 10.14 6.91 7.59
N VAL A 34 10.75 7.03 6.41
CA VAL A 34 10.24 6.41 5.18
C VAL A 34 10.30 4.88 5.24
N ILE A 35 11.43 4.31 5.68
CA ILE A 35 11.58 2.86 5.77
C ILE A 35 10.64 2.29 6.82
N LEU A 36 10.51 2.94 7.98
CA LEU A 36 9.58 2.51 9.01
C LEU A 36 8.14 2.54 8.50
N GLY A 37 7.76 3.59 7.78
CA GLY A 37 6.44 3.67 7.12
C GLY A 37 6.22 2.55 6.10
N LEU A 38 7.23 2.23 5.29
CA LEU A 38 7.13 1.18 4.28
C LEU A 38 7.02 -0.23 4.90
N VAL A 39 7.81 -0.51 5.95
CA VAL A 39 7.73 -1.78 6.68
C VAL A 39 6.39 -1.93 7.38
N PHE A 40 5.90 -0.86 8.02
CA PHE A 40 4.58 -0.83 8.62
C PHE A 40 3.48 -1.10 7.59
N LEU A 41 3.54 -0.44 6.43
CA LEU A 41 2.57 -0.62 5.35
C LEU A 41 2.58 -2.03 4.79
N LYS A 42 3.76 -2.64 4.62
CA LYS A 42 3.89 -4.04 4.24
C LYS A 42 3.24 -4.95 5.27
N TYR A 43 3.55 -4.74 6.55
CA TYR A 43 2.99 -5.55 7.65
C TYR A 43 1.45 -5.47 7.69
N VAL A 44 0.89 -4.27 7.59
CA VAL A 44 -0.57 -4.08 7.58
C VAL A 44 -1.22 -4.73 6.35
N SER A 45 -0.58 -4.63 5.18
CA SER A 45 -1.07 -5.28 3.96
C SER A 45 -1.06 -6.80 4.09
N ASP A 46 0.00 -7.37 4.67
CA ASP A 46 0.13 -8.82 4.86
C ASP A 46 -0.88 -9.35 5.85
N ALA A 47 -1.05 -8.68 6.99
CA ALA A 47 -2.04 -9.06 7.99
C ALA A 47 -3.47 -8.99 7.43
N PHE A 48 -3.74 -8.00 6.55
CA PHE A 48 -5.01 -7.89 5.84
C PHE A 48 -5.21 -9.06 4.86
N GLU A 49 -4.23 -9.38 4.03
CA GLU A 49 -4.31 -10.51 3.09
C GLU A 49 -4.47 -11.85 3.81
N GLU A 50 -3.76 -12.06 4.92
CA GLU A 50 -3.89 -13.24 5.76
C GLU A 50 -5.30 -13.38 6.33
N ARG A 51 -5.86 -12.30 6.92
CA ARG A 51 -7.22 -12.33 7.46
C ARG A 51 -8.26 -12.54 6.36
N ARG A 52 -8.07 -11.91 5.20
CA ARG A 52 -8.95 -12.09 4.04
C ARG A 52 -8.98 -13.55 3.57
N GLY A 53 -7.82 -14.22 3.54
CA GLY A 53 -7.72 -15.64 3.23
C GLY A 53 -8.40 -16.54 4.27
N GLN A 54 -8.31 -16.18 5.57
CA GLN A 54 -9.04 -16.90 6.63
C GLN A 54 -10.56 -16.76 6.48
N ILE A 55 -11.06 -15.54 6.28
CA ILE A 55 -12.50 -15.29 6.06
C ILE A 55 -12.98 -16.05 4.83
N GLN A 56 -12.22 -16.03 3.73
CA GLN A 56 -12.56 -16.79 2.54
C GLN A 56 -12.68 -18.29 2.83
N ALA A 57 -11.70 -18.87 3.52
CA ALA A 57 -11.73 -20.29 3.88
C ALA A 57 -12.89 -20.65 4.83
N GLU A 58 -13.23 -19.78 5.79
CA GLU A 58 -14.38 -19.93 6.68
C GLU A 58 -15.70 -19.95 5.87
N LEU A 59 -15.88 -18.99 4.94
CA LEU A 59 -17.08 -18.90 4.10
C LEU A 59 -17.19 -20.06 3.08
N GLU A 60 -16.07 -20.50 2.50
CA GLU A 60 -16.03 -21.67 1.64
C GLU A 60 -16.42 -22.95 2.39
N ALA A 61 -15.99 -23.09 3.66
CA ALA A 61 -16.36 -24.21 4.52
C ALA A 61 -17.86 -24.22 4.86
N ASP A 62 -18.49 -23.04 4.94
CA ASP A 62 -19.94 -22.88 5.09
C ASP A 62 -20.74 -23.17 3.80
N GLY A 63 -20.05 -23.48 2.70
CA GLY A 63 -20.65 -23.87 1.42
C GLY A 63 -21.15 -22.70 0.58
N LEU A 64 -20.68 -21.48 0.86
CA LEU A 64 -20.97 -20.30 0.05
C LEU A 64 -20.26 -20.38 -1.30
N ASN A 65 -20.90 -19.88 -2.35
CA ASN A 65 -20.29 -19.77 -3.67
C ASN A 65 -19.44 -18.50 -3.80
N GLU A 66 -18.61 -18.41 -4.85
CA GLU A 66 -17.70 -17.29 -5.06
C GLU A 66 -18.40 -15.91 -5.09
N GLU A 67 -19.60 -15.84 -5.66
CA GLU A 67 -20.39 -14.60 -5.73
C GLU A 67 -20.86 -14.13 -4.35
N GLN A 68 -21.28 -15.06 -3.49
CA GLN A 68 -21.69 -14.79 -2.12
C GLN A 68 -20.49 -14.39 -1.25
N ILE A 69 -19.36 -15.10 -1.41
CA ILE A 69 -18.12 -14.77 -0.72
C ILE A 69 -17.68 -13.35 -1.05
N ALA A 70 -17.71 -12.97 -2.34
CA ALA A 70 -17.33 -11.62 -2.77
C ALA A 70 -18.19 -10.50 -2.14
N GLN A 71 -19.44 -10.78 -1.77
CA GLN A 71 -20.31 -9.81 -1.09
C GLN A 71 -20.04 -9.69 0.41
N LEU A 72 -19.55 -10.75 1.04
CA LEU A 72 -19.36 -10.83 2.49
C LEU A 72 -17.91 -10.53 2.90
N ILE A 73 -16.94 -10.83 2.04
CA ILE A 73 -15.51 -10.71 2.34
C ILE A 73 -15.05 -9.26 2.56
N ASP A 74 -15.84 -8.27 2.13
CA ASP A 74 -15.55 -6.85 2.29
C ASP A 74 -16.16 -6.23 3.55
N ASP A 75 -16.71 -7.04 4.46
CA ASP A 75 -17.19 -6.56 5.76
C ASP A 75 -16.03 -6.15 6.67
N VAL A 76 -15.98 -4.87 7.04
CA VAL A 76 -14.90 -4.25 7.83
C VAL A 76 -14.85 -4.80 9.26
N ASP A 77 -15.98 -5.22 9.82
CA ASP A 77 -16.07 -5.67 11.22
C ASP A 77 -15.30 -6.99 11.42
N GLU A 78 -15.24 -7.84 10.40
CA GLU A 78 -14.49 -9.11 10.39
C GLU A 78 -12.96 -8.93 10.50
N TYR A 79 -12.46 -7.75 10.12
CA TYR A 79 -11.04 -7.41 10.20
C TYR A 79 -10.75 -6.69 11.51
N THR A 80 -11.54 -5.66 11.82
CA THR A 80 -11.31 -4.83 13.01
C THR A 80 -11.51 -5.60 14.31
N GLY A 81 -12.44 -6.57 14.35
CA GLY A 81 -12.65 -7.49 15.48
C GLY A 81 -11.45 -8.39 15.80
N ARG A 82 -10.49 -8.54 14.88
CA ARG A 82 -9.23 -9.28 15.06
C ARG A 82 -8.01 -8.37 15.18
N GLY A 83 -8.22 -7.05 15.30
CA GLY A 83 -7.13 -6.07 15.35
C GLY A 83 -6.40 -5.87 14.01
N VAL A 84 -7.01 -6.30 12.90
CA VAL A 84 -6.48 -6.12 11.55
C VAL A 84 -7.07 -4.85 10.96
N PHE A 85 -6.23 -3.97 10.44
CA PHE A 85 -6.70 -2.76 9.77
C PHE A 85 -7.34 -3.10 8.43
N TRP A 86 -8.47 -2.46 8.13
CA TRP A 86 -9.05 -2.54 6.80
C TRP A 86 -8.19 -1.77 5.79
N VAL A 87 -7.78 -2.44 4.72
CA VAL A 87 -6.92 -1.88 3.68
C VAL A 87 -7.69 -1.75 2.37
N SER A 88 -7.98 -0.51 1.98
CA SER A 88 -8.58 -0.21 0.68
C SER A 88 -7.70 -0.71 -0.46
N GLU A 89 -8.30 -1.02 -1.61
CA GLU A 89 -7.59 -1.64 -2.74
C GLU A 89 -6.35 -0.87 -3.19
N ARG A 90 -6.44 0.46 -3.21
CA ARG A 90 -5.35 1.36 -3.63
C ARG A 90 -4.20 1.44 -2.62
N ALA A 91 -4.42 0.97 -1.40
CA ALA A 91 -3.43 0.94 -0.33
C ALA A 91 -2.83 -0.46 -0.13
N ARG A 92 -3.31 -1.48 -0.85
CA ARG A 92 -2.76 -2.85 -0.79
C ARG A 92 -1.36 -2.86 -1.40
N TRP A 93 -0.47 -3.66 -0.82
CA TRP A 93 0.93 -3.76 -1.24
C TRP A 93 1.07 -4.06 -2.74
N ASN A 94 0.26 -4.97 -3.30
CA ASN A 94 0.32 -5.33 -4.71
C ASN A 94 0.05 -4.12 -5.63
N TYR A 95 -0.98 -3.33 -5.31
CA TYR A 95 -1.30 -2.12 -6.06
C TYR A 95 -0.14 -1.11 -5.98
N LEU A 96 0.45 -0.92 -4.80
CA LEU A 96 1.56 0.01 -4.63
C LEU A 96 2.82 -0.45 -5.36
N ALA A 97 3.11 -1.75 -5.34
CA ALA A 97 4.26 -2.35 -6.02
C ALA A 97 4.14 -2.20 -7.55
N GLU A 98 2.94 -2.44 -8.10
CA GLU A 98 2.65 -2.26 -9.53
C GLU A 98 2.76 -0.79 -9.96
N ASN A 99 2.33 0.13 -9.10
CA ASN A 99 2.26 1.56 -9.39
C ASN A 99 3.46 2.36 -8.87
N ALA A 100 4.49 1.69 -8.33
CA ALA A 100 5.66 2.33 -7.71
C ALA A 100 6.49 3.19 -8.68
N LYS A 101 6.35 2.98 -10.00
CA LYS A 101 7.03 3.77 -11.04
C LYS A 101 6.39 5.14 -11.29
N GLY A 102 5.31 5.46 -10.58
CA GLY A 102 4.56 6.70 -10.68
C GLY A 102 3.27 6.51 -11.48
N LEU A 103 2.14 6.76 -10.82
CA LEU A 103 0.88 7.03 -11.52
C LEU A 103 0.98 8.43 -12.15
N PRO A 104 0.46 8.66 -13.36
CA PRO A 104 0.17 10.03 -13.77
C PRO A 104 -0.74 10.64 -12.70
N ALA A 105 -0.40 11.85 -12.24
CA ALA A 105 -1.26 12.59 -11.32
C ALA A 105 -2.67 12.60 -11.90
N MET A 106 -3.61 11.96 -11.22
CA MET A 106 -5.01 11.97 -11.61
C MET A 106 -5.52 13.38 -11.34
N ASP A 107 -5.49 14.22 -12.37
CA ASP A 107 -6.25 15.47 -12.43
C ASP A 107 -7.73 15.13 -12.20
N GLY A 108 -8.26 15.38 -11.00
CA GLY A 108 -9.69 15.11 -10.77
C GLY A 108 -10.27 15.18 -9.38
N ALA A 109 -9.48 15.34 -8.31
CA ALA A 109 -10.03 15.60 -6.97
C ALA A 109 -9.05 16.44 -6.12
N GLY A 110 -8.72 17.64 -6.61
CA GLY A 110 -8.13 18.65 -5.73
C GLY A 110 -9.17 19.08 -4.69
N PRO A 111 -8.79 19.34 -3.42
CA PRO A 111 -9.70 19.99 -2.48
C PRO A 111 -10.14 21.31 -3.09
N SER A 112 -11.46 21.51 -3.21
CA SER A 112 -12.08 22.75 -3.68
C SER A 112 -11.55 23.93 -2.87
N ARG A 113 -10.48 24.58 -3.34
CA ARG A 113 -10.08 25.92 -2.90
C ARG A 113 -10.99 26.90 -3.62
N SER A 114 -12.25 26.97 -3.20
CA SER A 114 -13.17 28.05 -3.56
C SER A 114 -13.55 28.89 -2.34
N VAL A 115 -12.55 29.33 -1.57
CA VAL A 115 -12.75 30.40 -0.58
C VAL A 115 -11.62 31.42 -0.74
N CYS A 116 -11.54 32.05 -1.90
CA CYS A 116 -10.77 33.29 -2.06
C CYS A 116 -11.30 34.09 -3.26
N SER A 117 -12.58 34.47 -3.23
CA SER A 117 -13.13 35.46 -4.16
C SER A 117 -14.29 36.32 -3.64
N SER A 118 -14.66 36.25 -2.35
CA SER A 118 -15.78 37.04 -1.81
C SER A 118 -15.41 38.17 -0.83
N MET A 119 -14.12 38.48 -0.63
CA MET A 119 -13.68 39.54 0.30
C MET A 119 -13.09 40.77 -0.40
N ARG A 120 -13.61 41.13 -1.58
CA ARG A 120 -13.35 42.41 -2.26
C ARG A 120 -14.65 42.99 -2.84
N ARG A 121 -15.65 43.18 -1.98
CA ARG A 121 -16.88 43.95 -2.29
C ARG A 121 -17.49 44.60 -1.06
N TRP A 122 -16.67 45.00 -0.08
CA TRP A 122 -17.08 45.83 1.05
C TRP A 122 -15.94 46.78 1.42
N THR A 123 -15.78 47.81 0.59
CA THR A 123 -15.33 49.19 0.88
C THR A 123 -15.72 50.01 -0.34
#